data_AF-A0A535PKC3-F1
#
_entry.id   AF-A0A535PKC3-F1
#
_cell.length_a   1.000
_cell.length_b   1.000
_cell.length_c   1.000
_cell.angle_alpha   90.00
_cell.angle_beta   90.00
_cell.angle_gamma   90.00
#
_symmetry.space_group_name_H-M   'P 1'
#
loop_
_entity.id
_entity.type
_entity.pdbx_description
1 polymer ?
#
loop_
_entity_poly.entity_id
_entity_poly.type
_entity_poly.pdbx_seq_one_letter_code
_entity_poly.pdbx_strand_id
1 'polypeptide(L)'
;MLAAASAGGSGSSTGTTTRPSTASSSHGVRTRATYRLLLLRGLAPDEAANLTAFVSGIHVGGAGWKLQEVNRLLFLRELNRSGRFGEADGGGAPSETTELRPAS
;
A
#
# COMPACT_ATOMS: atom_id res chain seq x y z
N MET A 1 -52.17 18.41 -10.20
CA MET A 1 -52.56 17.62 -9.01
C MET A 1 -51.35 17.48 -8.10
N LEU A 2 -51.52 17.79 -6.82
CA LEU A 2 -50.53 17.66 -5.74
C LEU A 2 -50.23 16.19 -5.42
N ALA A 3 -49.04 15.89 -4.90
CA ALA A 3 -48.84 15.23 -3.60
C ALA A 3 -47.35 14.94 -3.31
N ALA A 4 -46.95 15.24 -2.07
CA ALA A 4 -45.63 15.03 -1.49
C ALA A 4 -45.47 13.62 -0.90
N ALA A 5 -44.21 13.17 -0.73
CA ALA A 5 -43.81 12.34 0.41
C ALA A 5 -42.28 12.39 0.60
N SER A 6 -41.88 12.79 1.80
CA SER A 6 -40.51 12.79 2.33
C SER A 6 -40.16 11.42 2.93
N ALA A 7 -38.93 10.95 2.72
CA ALA A 7 -38.17 10.10 3.65
C ALA A 7 -36.70 10.14 3.17
N GLY A 8 -35.70 10.62 3.91
CA GLY A 8 -35.40 10.24 5.28
C GLY A 8 -34.39 9.09 5.24
N GLY A 9 -33.14 9.39 4.86
CA GLY A 9 -32.07 8.40 4.74
C GLY A 9 -30.70 9.04 4.94
N SER A 10 -30.49 9.65 6.11
CA SER A 10 -29.18 10.09 6.56
C SER A 10 -28.33 8.88 6.96
N GLY A 11 -27.80 8.17 5.96
CA GLY A 11 -26.73 7.21 6.17
C GLY A 11 -25.42 7.96 6.33
N SER A 12 -25.06 8.32 7.56
CA SER A 12 -23.69 8.71 7.86
C SER A 12 -22.84 7.44 7.80
N SER A 13 -22.39 7.07 6.60
CA SER A 13 -21.33 6.10 6.46
C SER A 13 -20.05 6.80 6.88
N THR A 14 -19.68 6.63 8.15
CA THR A 14 -18.28 6.78 8.57
C THR A 14 -17.51 5.70 7.85
N GLY A 15 -17.23 5.93 6.57
CA GLY A 15 -16.21 5.20 5.84
C GLY A 15 -14.91 5.56 6.54
N THR A 16 -14.42 4.68 7.39
CA THR A 16 -13.03 4.61 7.77
C THR A 16 -12.24 4.49 6.47
N THR A 17 -11.90 5.63 5.87
CA THR A 17 -10.93 5.69 4.80
C THR A 17 -9.63 5.30 5.47
N THR A 18 -9.27 4.02 5.36
CA THR A 18 -7.91 3.56 5.60
C THR A 18 -7.06 4.34 4.59
N ARG A 19 -6.51 5.46 5.05
CA ARG A 19 -5.63 6.33 4.26
C ARG A 19 -4.57 5.43 3.64
N PRO A 20 -4.55 5.24 2.31
CA PRO A 20 -3.55 4.38 1.70
C PRO A 20 -2.19 4.98 2.00
N SER A 21 -1.37 4.19 2.69
CA SER A 21 0.03 4.46 2.99
C SER A 21 0.77 4.90 1.73
N THR A 22 1.00 6.20 1.58
CA THR A 22 1.54 6.84 0.37
C THR A 22 3.00 6.47 0.07
N ALA A 23 3.73 5.85 1.00
CA ALA A 23 5.12 5.45 0.78
C ALA A 23 5.25 4.36 -0.31
N SER A 24 4.26 3.47 -0.37
CA SER A 24 4.18 2.31 -1.26
C SER A 24 3.98 2.65 -2.73
N SER A 25 3.39 3.80 -3.04
CA SER A 25 3.08 4.20 -4.41
C SER A 25 4.32 4.61 -5.20
N SER A 26 5.31 5.20 -4.53
CA SER A 26 6.53 5.73 -5.18
C SER A 26 7.34 4.67 -5.93
N HIS A 27 7.49 3.47 -5.34
CA HIS A 27 8.25 2.39 -5.95
C HIS A 27 7.48 1.72 -7.08
N GLY A 28 6.17 1.50 -6.92
CA GLY A 28 5.31 0.97 -7.97
C GLY A 28 5.21 1.87 -9.21
N VAL A 29 5.29 3.20 -9.02
CA VAL A 29 5.32 4.15 -10.14
C VAL A 29 6.65 4.05 -10.91
N ARG A 30 7.78 3.95 -10.20
CA ARG A 30 9.11 3.82 -10.83
C ARG A 30 9.26 2.50 -11.59
N THR A 31 8.90 1.37 -11.01
CA THR A 31 8.97 0.07 -11.70
C THR A 31 8.07 0.02 -12.92
N ARG A 32 6.87 0.59 -12.85
CA ARG A 32 5.94 0.65 -13.98
C ARG A 32 6.49 1.50 -15.13
N ALA A 33 7.15 2.61 -14.82
CA ALA A 33 7.81 3.45 -15.84
C ALA A 33 8.96 2.69 -16.51
N THR A 34 9.84 2.07 -15.73
CA THR A 34 10.96 1.25 -16.24
C THR A 34 10.45 0.11 -17.11
N TYR A 35 9.49 -0.68 -16.62
CA TYR A 35 8.92 -1.80 -17.36
C TYR A 35 8.29 -1.37 -18.68
N ARG A 36 7.52 -0.26 -18.70
CA ARG A 36 6.95 0.28 -19.94
C ARG A 36 8.01 0.71 -20.94
N LEU A 37 9.09 1.36 -20.47
CA LEU A 37 10.19 1.74 -21.35
C LEU A 37 10.84 0.51 -21.99
N LEU A 38 11.02 -0.57 -21.23
CA LEU A 38 11.59 -1.82 -21.74
C LEU A 38 10.68 -2.50 -22.76
N LEU A 39 9.37 -2.54 -22.52
CA LEU A 39 8.40 -3.01 -23.51
C LEU A 39 8.42 -2.18 -24.79
N LEU A 40 8.49 -0.85 -24.67
CA LEU A 40 8.61 0.05 -25.82
C LEU A 40 9.92 -0.14 -26.59
N ARG A 41 10.95 -0.70 -25.97
CA ARG A 41 12.20 -1.09 -26.65
C ARG A 41 12.17 -2.50 -27.25
N GLY A 42 11.03 -3.19 -27.14
CA GLY A 42 10.82 -4.48 -27.78
C GLY A 42 11.25 -5.68 -26.94
N LEU A 43 11.52 -5.51 -25.64
CA LEU A 43 11.80 -6.64 -24.77
C LEU A 43 10.53 -7.47 -24.55
N ALA A 44 10.70 -8.79 -24.40
CA ALA A 44 9.61 -9.64 -23.98
C ALA A 44 9.15 -9.24 -22.56
N PRO A 45 7.86 -9.46 -22.21
CA PRO A 45 7.35 -9.15 -20.88
C PRO A 45 8.16 -9.75 -19.73
N ASP A 46 8.61 -11.00 -19.87
CA ASP A 46 9.39 -11.69 -18.84
C ASP A 46 10.80 -11.10 -18.69
N GLU A 47 11.45 -10.76 -19.82
CA GLU A 47 12.75 -10.09 -19.82
C GLU A 47 12.67 -8.69 -19.22
N ALA A 48 11.63 -7.93 -19.57
CA ALA A 48 11.39 -6.60 -19.04
C ALA A 48 11.15 -6.64 -17.53
N ALA A 49 10.42 -7.65 -17.02
CA ALA A 49 10.17 -7.82 -15.60
C ALA A 49 11.45 -8.24 -14.84
N ASN A 50 12.23 -9.17 -15.40
CA ASN A 50 13.54 -9.57 -14.85
C ASN A 50 14.51 -8.39 -14.75
N LEU A 51 14.62 -7.59 -15.81
CA LEU A 51 15.52 -6.44 -15.82
C LEU A 51 15.03 -5.34 -14.86
N THR A 52 13.71 -5.16 -14.73
CA THR A 52 13.13 -4.27 -13.71
C THR A 52 13.46 -4.76 -12.30
N ALA A 53 13.44 -6.07 -12.05
CA ALA A 53 13.83 -6.67 -10.78
C ALA A 53 15.32 -6.42 -10.48
N PHE A 54 16.19 -6.68 -11.46
CA PHE A 54 17.63 -6.48 -11.37
C PHE A 54 18.00 -5.02 -11.03
N VAL A 55 17.43 -4.05 -11.76
CA VAL A 55 17.62 -2.61 -11.50
C VAL A 55 17.11 -2.20 -10.11
N SER A 56 16.11 -2.92 -9.59
CA SER A 56 15.57 -2.70 -8.24
C SER A 56 16.39 -3.39 -7.14
N GLY A 57 17.48 -4.08 -7.49
CA GLY A 57 18.35 -4.81 -6.57
C GLY A 57 17.79 -6.17 -6.13
N ILE A 58 16.85 -6.74 -6.90
CA ILE A 58 16.31 -8.09 -6.67
C ILE A 58 17.08 -9.07 -7.55
N HIS A 59 17.63 -10.13 -6.95
CA HIS A 59 18.36 -11.15 -7.68
C HIS A 59 17.43 -11.94 -8.61
N VAL A 60 17.87 -12.21 -9.84
CA VAL A 60 17.12 -12.99 -10.84
C VAL A 60 17.65 -14.42 -10.80
N GLY A 61 16.82 -15.36 -10.35
CA GLY A 61 17.16 -16.79 -10.27
C GLY A 61 16.70 -17.57 -11.51
N GLY A 62 16.63 -18.91 -11.39
CA GLY A 62 16.21 -19.79 -12.50
C GLY A 62 14.75 -19.63 -12.94
N ALA A 63 13.86 -19.17 -12.05
CA ALA A 63 12.52 -18.74 -12.41
C ALA A 63 12.51 -17.22 -12.59
N GLY A 64 12.03 -16.76 -13.76
CA GLY A 64 11.89 -15.34 -14.04
C GLY A 64 10.83 -14.67 -13.17
N TRP A 65 10.99 -13.37 -12.95
CA TRP A 65 10.08 -12.52 -12.21
C TRP A 65 8.95 -12.02 -13.10
N LYS A 66 7.74 -11.94 -12.54
CA LYS A 66 6.65 -11.12 -13.08
C LYS A 66 6.69 -9.74 -12.44
N LEU A 67 6.26 -8.71 -13.18
CA LEU A 67 6.22 -7.33 -12.68
C LEU A 67 5.40 -7.20 -11.38
N GLN A 68 4.31 -7.96 -11.23
CA GLN A 68 3.49 -7.95 -10.02
C GLN A 68 4.27 -8.43 -8.79
N GLU A 69 5.13 -9.44 -8.96
CA GLU A 69 5.95 -10.00 -7.88
C GLU A 69 7.04 -9.02 -7.45
N VAL A 70 7.70 -8.38 -8.43
CA VAL A 70 8.67 -7.29 -8.19
C VAL A 70 8.02 -6.17 -7.37
N ASN A 71 6.85 -5.71 -7.77
CA ASN A 71 6.12 -4.67 -7.06
C ASN A 71 5.75 -5.08 -5.62
N ARG A 72 5.33 -6.34 -5.44
CA ARG A 72 4.99 -6.87 -4.11
C ARG A 72 6.20 -6.92 -3.19
N LEU A 73 7.36 -7.34 -3.69
CA LEU A 73 8.59 -7.35 -2.89
C LEU A 73 9.04 -5.94 -2.50
N LEU A 74 8.98 -4.98 -3.42
CA LEU A 74 9.33 -3.60 -3.11
C LEU A 74 8.35 -2.98 -2.10
N PHE A 75 7.07 -3.34 -2.19
CA PHE A 75 6.08 -2.97 -1.19
C PHE A 75 6.43 -3.51 0.19
N LEU A 76 6.73 -4.80 0.30
CA LEU A 76 7.11 -5.44 1.57
C LEU A 76 8.39 -4.84 2.15
N ARG A 77 9.38 -4.54 1.31
CA ARG A 77 10.63 -3.89 1.73
C ARG A 77 10.38 -2.49 2.27
N GLU A 78 9.48 -1.73 1.65
CA GLU A 78 9.11 -0.41 2.13
C GLU A 78 8.30 -0.47 3.43
N LEU A 79 7.39 -1.43 3.57
CA LEU A 79 6.68 -1.66 4.83
C LEU A 79 7.65 -1.96 5.98
N ASN A 80 8.57 -2.91 5.77
CA ASN A 80 9.61 -3.26 6.74
C ASN A 80 10.48 -2.04 7.10
N ARG A 81 10.93 -1.26 6.11
CA ARG A 81 11.71 -0.03 6.34
C ARG A 81 10.93 1.01 7.14
N SER A 82 9.64 1.18 6.85
CA SER A 82 8.80 2.19 7.49
C SER A 82 8.44 1.86 8.95
N GLY A 83 8.93 0.73 9.47
CA GLY A 83 8.59 0.26 10.82
C GLY A 83 7.16 -0.25 10.94
N ARG A 84 6.35 -0.16 9.87
CA ARG A 84 4.94 -0.56 9.81
C ARG A 84 4.76 -2.07 9.66
N PHE A 85 5.52 -2.83 10.44
CA PHE A 85 5.57 -4.27 10.43
C PHE A 85 5.44 -4.85 11.87
N GLY A 86 4.29 -4.70 12.52
CA GLY A 86 4.01 -5.29 13.83
C GLY A 86 2.69 -4.82 14.49
N GLU A 87 2.33 -5.42 15.63
CA GLU A 87 1.12 -5.10 16.42
C GLU A 87 1.05 -3.61 16.83
N ALA A 88 2.19 -2.93 16.94
CA ALA A 88 2.28 -1.53 17.36
C ALA A 88 1.84 -0.52 16.27
N ASP A 89 1.78 -0.93 15.01
CA ASP A 89 1.50 -0.01 13.89
C ASP A 89 0.02 0.30 13.72
N GLY A 90 -0.82 -0.45 14.41
CA GLY A 90 -2.25 -0.20 14.55
C GLY A 90 -2.60 0.69 15.74
N GLY A 91 -1.62 1.34 16.39
CA GLY A 91 -1.72 2.08 17.64
C GLY A 91 -3.05 2.81 17.90
N GLY A 92 -4.05 2.06 18.38
CA GLY A 92 -4.86 2.52 19.50
C GLY A 92 -3.92 2.50 20.68
N ALA A 93 -3.46 3.67 21.10
CA ALA A 93 -2.73 3.80 22.35
C ALA A 93 -3.50 3.01 23.43
N PRO A 94 -2.84 2.21 24.29
CA PRO A 94 -3.50 1.73 25.49
C PRO A 94 -3.95 2.99 26.20
N SER A 95 -5.26 3.21 26.26
CA SER A 95 -5.85 4.32 27.00
C SER A 95 -5.23 4.29 28.37
N GLU A 96 -4.30 5.22 28.56
CA GLU A 96 -3.67 5.54 29.81
C GLU A 96 -4.85 5.85 30.72
N THR A 97 -5.29 4.85 31.48
CA THR A 97 -6.20 5.03 32.59
C THR A 97 -5.35 5.68 33.65
N THR A 98 -5.05 6.95 33.39
CA THR A 98 -4.31 7.84 34.28
C THR A 98 -5.04 7.79 35.60
N GLU A 99 -4.27 7.34 36.59
CA GLU A 99 -4.59 7.32 38.00
C GLU A 99 -5.42 8.54 38.41
N LEU A 100 -6.62 8.28 38.94
CA LEU A 100 -7.26 9.19 39.88
C LEU A 100 -7.06 8.63 41.29
N ARG A 101 -5.88 8.90 41.84
CA ARG A 101 -5.58 8.97 43.27
C ARG A 101 -4.44 9.98 43.40
N PRO A 102 -4.46 11.01 44.27
CA PRO A 102 -4.92 11.05 45.67
C PRO A 102 -5.78 12.33 45.96
N ALA A 103 -6.16 12.81 47.15
CA ALA A 103 -5.81 12.59 48.56
C ALA A 103 -6.96 13.14 49.46
N SER A 104 -6.86 12.83 50.76
CA SER A 104 -7.62 13.29 51.94
C SER A 104 -8.82 12.44 52.38
#